data_AF-A0A1E3AQN8-F1
#
_entry.id   AF-A0A1E3AQN8-F1
#
_cell.length_a   1.000
_cell.length_b   1.000
_cell.length_c   1.000
_cell.angle_alpha   90.00
_cell.angle_beta   90.00
_cell.angle_gamma   90.00
#
_symmetry.space_group_name_H-M   'P 1'
#
loop_
_entity.id
_entity.type
_entity.pdbx_description
1 polymer ?
#
loop_
_entity_poly.entity_id
_entity_poly.type
_entity_poly.pdbx_seq_one_letter_code
_entity_poly.pdbx_strand_id
1 'polypeptide(L)'
;MICSDFHPFQKIADILEFQQPVTSYFSTDIIKGEMAHARFYPEEIRRQIPLCEYRKYTISEIINAVIESGFTLKRFDEHPAWTDPGLPGEFTVIAIKE
;
A
#
# COMPACT_ATOMS: atom_id res chain seq x y z
N MET A 1 -1.95 1.19 -18.21
CA MET A 1 -2.09 0.91 -16.76
C MET A 1 -1.90 2.20 -15.99
N ILE A 2 -2.84 2.47 -15.08
CA ILE A 2 -2.69 3.48 -14.04
C ILE A 2 -2.86 2.73 -12.72
N CYS A 3 -1.88 2.81 -11.83
CA CYS A 3 -1.93 2.20 -10.50
C CYS A 3 -1.67 3.31 -9.49
N SER A 4 -2.66 3.60 -8.63
CA SER A 4 -2.55 4.58 -7.55
C SER A 4 -2.87 3.87 -6.25
N ASP A 5 -1.93 3.83 -5.32
CA ASP A 5 -2.06 3.06 -4.08
C ASP A 5 -1.22 3.68 -2.96
N PHE A 6 -1.39 3.15 -1.74
CA PHE A 6 -0.63 3.56 -0.57
C PHE A 6 0.84 3.15 -0.69
N HIS A 7 1.71 4.04 -0.25
CA HIS A 7 3.14 3.88 -0.38
C HIS A 7 3.67 2.73 0.50
N PRO A 8 4.55 1.85 -0.03
CA PRO A 8 5.19 0.77 0.73
C PRO A 8 5.93 1.19 2.01
N PHE A 9 6.22 2.48 2.20
CA PHE A 9 6.76 3.00 3.46
C PHE A 9 5.85 2.67 4.66
N GLN A 10 4.54 2.52 4.43
CA GLN A 10 3.55 2.03 5.37
C GLN A 10 3.87 0.62 5.94
N LYS A 11 4.86 -0.11 5.38
CA LYS A 11 5.40 -1.34 5.98
C LYS A 11 6.12 -1.08 7.29
N ILE A 12 6.89 0.00 7.40
CA ILE A 12 7.81 0.27 8.53
C ILE A 12 7.35 1.41 9.44
N ALA A 13 6.32 2.15 9.05
CA ALA A 13 5.74 3.20 9.86
C ALA A 13 4.25 3.34 9.53
N ASP A 14 3.39 3.45 10.54
CA ASP A 14 1.95 3.69 10.34
C ASP A 14 1.67 5.17 10.05
N ILE A 15 2.32 5.71 9.02
CA ILE A 15 2.25 7.13 8.68
C ILE A 15 0.83 7.56 8.32
N LEU A 16 0.00 6.69 7.74
CA LEU A 16 -1.36 7.01 7.34
C LEU A 16 -2.41 6.71 8.45
N GLU A 17 -1.94 6.40 9.66
CA GLU A 17 -2.74 6.08 10.85
C GLU A 17 -3.78 4.97 10.61
N PHE A 18 -3.45 4.02 9.75
CA PHE A 18 -4.34 2.88 9.44
C PHE A 18 -4.50 1.92 10.61
N GLN A 19 -3.69 2.06 11.67
CA GLN A 19 -3.62 1.14 12.79
C GLN A 19 -3.28 -0.29 12.32
N GLN A 20 -2.59 -0.38 11.18
CA GLN A 20 -2.18 -1.66 10.60
C GLN A 20 -0.82 -2.07 11.18
N PRO A 21 -0.56 -3.38 11.29
CA PRO A 21 0.73 -3.87 11.77
C PRO A 21 1.89 -3.34 10.93
N VAL A 22 2.87 -2.77 11.63
CA VAL A 22 4.17 -2.40 11.10
C VAL A 22 5.09 -3.62 11.20
N THR A 23 5.86 -3.87 10.15
CA THR A 23 6.79 -5.00 10.01
C THR A 23 8.11 -4.54 9.40
N SER A 24 9.05 -5.46 9.16
CA SER A 24 10.24 -5.18 8.36
C SER A 24 9.86 -4.78 6.92
N TYR A 25 10.53 -3.77 6.37
CA TYR A 25 10.33 -3.35 4.97
C TYR A 25 10.49 -4.52 3.98
N PHE A 26 11.40 -5.46 4.28
CA PHE A 26 11.67 -6.62 3.45
C PHE A 26 10.94 -7.90 3.90
N SER A 27 10.09 -7.84 4.93
CA SER A 27 9.27 -9.01 5.30
C SER A 27 8.34 -9.37 4.14
N THR A 28 8.25 -10.66 3.84
CA THR A 28 7.35 -11.24 2.85
C THR A 28 6.19 -11.99 3.51
N ASP A 29 6.08 -11.91 4.84
CA ASP A 29 5.11 -12.64 5.63
C ASP A 29 3.69 -12.21 5.27
N ILE A 30 2.78 -13.18 5.33
CA ILE A 30 1.35 -12.94 5.24
C ILE A 30 0.86 -12.55 6.64
N ILE A 31 0.29 -11.37 6.76
CA ILE A 31 -0.29 -10.87 8.00
C ILE A 31 -1.81 -10.92 7.94
N LYS A 32 -2.45 -11.21 9.07
CA LYS A 32 -3.90 -11.02 9.22
C LYS A 32 -4.17 -9.64 9.80
N GLY A 33 -5.10 -8.92 9.19
CA GLY A 33 -5.50 -7.59 9.65
C GLY A 33 -6.88 -7.20 9.17
N GLU A 34 -7.32 -6.02 9.57
CA GLU A 34 -8.58 -5.44 9.11
C GLU A 34 -8.42 -4.75 7.75
N MET A 35 -9.54 -4.70 7.01
CA MET A 35 -9.64 -3.89 5.81
C MET A 35 -9.33 -2.42 6.11
N ALA A 36 -8.60 -1.73 5.22
CA ALA A 36 -8.20 -0.34 5.44
C ALA A 36 -9.40 0.60 5.72
N HIS A 37 -10.58 0.30 5.19
CA HIS A 37 -11.80 1.06 5.42
C HIS A 37 -12.57 0.67 6.70
N ALA A 38 -12.27 -0.47 7.31
CA ALA A 38 -13.02 -0.99 8.47
C ALA A 38 -13.00 -0.02 9.65
N ARG A 39 -11.89 0.71 9.83
CA ARG A 39 -11.73 1.74 10.87
C ARG A 39 -12.75 2.88 10.81
N PHE A 40 -13.36 3.13 9.65
CA PHE A 40 -14.35 4.20 9.49
C PHE A 40 -15.76 3.79 9.95
N TYR A 41 -15.96 2.53 10.32
CA TYR A 41 -17.23 2.03 10.82
C TYR A 41 -17.27 2.04 12.36
N PRO A 42 -18.45 2.24 12.97
CA PRO A 42 -18.64 2.01 14.40
C PRO A 42 -18.18 0.62 14.82
N GLU A 43 -17.68 0.49 16.05
CA GLU A 43 -17.11 -0.74 16.59
C GLU A 43 -18.00 -1.98 16.41
N GLU A 44 -19.31 -1.82 16.60
CA GLU A 44 -20.29 -2.91 16.44
C GLU A 44 -20.36 -3.45 15.01
N ILE A 45 -20.16 -2.59 14.00
CA ILE A 45 -20.10 -2.98 12.59
C ILE A 45 -18.69 -3.47 12.25
N ARG A 46 -17.64 -2.77 12.70
CA ARG A 46 -16.23 -3.12 12.45
C ARG A 46 -15.92 -4.56 12.84
N ARG A 47 -16.41 -5.02 14.00
CA ARG A 47 -16.23 -6.40 14.49
C ARG A 47 -16.86 -7.48 13.62
N GLN A 48 -17.82 -7.11 12.78
CA GLN A 48 -18.49 -8.04 11.86
C GLN A 48 -17.76 -8.13 10.50
N ILE A 49 -16.85 -7.19 10.22
CA ILE A 49 -16.05 -7.21 8.99
C ILE A 49 -14.98 -8.29 9.13
N PRO A 50 -14.87 -9.26 8.19
CA PRO A 50 -13.86 -10.29 8.27
C PRO A 50 -12.46 -9.71 8.15
N LEU A 51 -11.52 -10.31 8.89
CA LEU A 51 -10.09 -10.05 8.68
C LEU A 51 -9.67 -10.55 7.30
N CYS A 52 -8.67 -9.92 6.71
CA CYS A 52 -8.04 -10.42 5.49
C CYS A 52 -6.57 -10.73 5.71
N GLU A 53 -6.05 -11.51 4.78
CA GLU A 53 -4.64 -11.86 4.70
C GLU A 53 -3.97 -10.92 3.70
N TYR A 54 -2.92 -10.23 4.14
CA TYR A 54 -2.17 -9.27 3.34
C TYR A 54 -0.71 -9.66 3.27
N ARG A 55 -0.12 -9.53 2.08
CA ARG A 55 1.33 -9.39 1.92
C ARG A 55 1.60 -7.96 1.49
N LYS A 56 2.43 -7.24 2.25
CA LYS A 56 2.84 -5.87 1.87
C LYS A 56 4.07 -5.95 0.98
N TYR A 57 4.07 -5.24 -0.14
CA TYR A 57 5.15 -5.26 -1.15
C TYR A 57 6.10 -4.08 -0.97
N THR A 58 7.34 -4.20 -1.44
CA THR A 58 8.24 -3.05 -1.61
C THR A 58 7.97 -2.32 -2.92
N ILE A 59 8.47 -1.08 -3.04
CA ILE A 59 8.41 -0.33 -4.32
C ILE A 59 9.09 -1.13 -5.45
N SER A 60 10.23 -1.77 -5.17
CA SER A 60 10.97 -2.54 -6.18
C SER A 60 10.18 -3.72 -6.70
N GLU A 61 9.44 -4.43 -5.83
CA GLU A 61 8.55 -5.51 -6.25
C GLU A 61 7.44 -4.99 -7.17
N ILE A 62 6.84 -3.85 -6.82
CA ILE A 62 5.77 -3.23 -7.63
C ILE A 62 6.30 -2.82 -9.00
N ILE A 63 7.41 -2.08 -9.06
CA ILE A 63 7.99 -1.60 -10.33
C ILE A 63 8.42 -2.78 -11.21
N ASN A 64 9.10 -3.78 -10.65
CA ASN A 64 9.52 -4.94 -11.42
C ASN A 64 8.33 -5.76 -11.92
N ALA A 65 7.27 -5.93 -11.11
CA ALA A 65 6.05 -6.61 -11.56
C ALA A 65 5.39 -5.91 -12.76
N VAL A 66 5.43 -4.57 -12.81
CA VAL A 66 4.95 -3.80 -13.97
C VAL A 66 5.78 -4.11 -15.22
N ILE A 67 7.11 -4.10 -15.09
CA ILE A 67 8.04 -4.38 -16.19
C ILE A 67 7.87 -5.82 -16.69
N GLU A 68 7.87 -6.80 -15.78
CA GLU A 68 7.75 -8.23 -16.08
C GLU A 68 6.38 -8.58 -16.70
N SER A 69 5.35 -7.79 -16.41
CA SER A 69 4.02 -7.91 -17.06
C SER A 69 3.99 -7.39 -18.51
N GLY A 70 5.12 -6.92 -19.03
CA GLY A 70 5.29 -6.39 -20.38
C GLY A 70 4.85 -4.95 -20.56
N PHE A 71 4.67 -4.19 -19.46
CA PHE A 71 4.39 -2.77 -19.55
C PHE A 71 5.70 -1.96 -19.61
N THR A 72 5.73 -0.94 -20.46
CA THR A 72 6.72 0.11 -20.41
C THR A 72 6.29 1.16 -19.38
N LEU A 73 7.06 1.30 -18.30
CA LEU A 73 6.87 2.37 -17.32
C LEU A 73 7.04 3.74 -17.98
N LYS A 74 6.07 4.64 -17.77
CA LYS A 74 6.09 6.00 -18.31
C LYS A 74 6.23 7.06 -17.23
N ARG A 75 5.68 6.82 -16.03
CA ARG A 75 5.77 7.74 -14.90
C ARG A 75 5.62 6.99 -13.58
N PHE A 76 6.38 7.41 -12.58
CA PHE A 76 6.25 7.00 -11.18
C PHE A 76 6.35 8.27 -10.34
N ASP A 77 5.26 8.66 -9.69
CA ASP A 77 5.20 9.81 -8.80
C ASP A 77 4.90 9.34 -7.38
N GLU A 78 5.57 9.93 -6.40
CA GLU A 78 5.24 9.77 -4.98
C GLU A 78 4.50 11.01 -4.49
N HIS A 79 3.54 10.81 -3.60
CA HIS A 79 2.74 11.87 -3.00
C HIS A 79 2.95 11.89 -1.49
N PRO A 80 3.03 13.09 -0.87
CA PRO A 80 3.20 13.20 0.58
C PRO A 80 2.06 12.55 1.38
N ALA A 81 2.38 12.06 2.58
CA ALA A 81 1.37 11.60 3.53
C ALA A 81 0.54 12.77 4.07
N TRP A 82 -0.74 12.52 4.37
CA TRP A 82 -1.63 13.54 4.93
C TRP A 82 -1.33 13.90 6.39
N THR A 83 -0.59 13.05 7.09
CA THR A 83 -0.14 13.26 8.48
C THR A 83 1.20 13.98 8.57
N ASP A 84 2.11 13.70 7.64
CA ASP A 84 3.45 14.27 7.57
C ASP A 84 3.87 14.46 6.10
N PRO A 85 3.88 15.70 5.59
CA PRO A 85 4.30 16.00 4.22
C PRO A 85 5.76 15.67 3.90
N GLY A 86 6.59 15.39 4.91
CA GLY A 86 7.98 14.95 4.74
C GLY A 86 8.12 13.46 4.44
N LEU A 87 7.05 12.68 4.53
CA LEU A 87 7.03 11.23 4.32
C LEU A 87 6.15 10.83 3.12
N PRO A 88 6.49 9.78 2.37
CA PRO A 88 5.71 9.35 1.22
C PRO A 88 4.46 8.56 1.67
N GLY A 89 3.28 9.07 1.35
CA GLY A 89 1.99 8.46 1.71
C GLY A 89 1.40 7.60 0.61
N GLU A 90 1.46 8.06 -0.63
CA GLU A 90 0.88 7.37 -1.78
C GLU A 90 1.86 7.39 -2.96
N PHE A 91 1.61 6.56 -3.97
CA PHE A 91 2.31 6.64 -5.25
C PHE A 91 1.33 6.47 -6.42
N THR A 92 1.75 6.93 -7.59
CA THR A 92 1.05 6.69 -8.85
C THR A 92 2.02 6.20 -9.92
N VAL A 93 1.65 5.09 -10.57
CA VAL A 93 2.34 4.52 -11.72
C VAL A 93 1.51 4.71 -12.97
N ILE A 94 2.13 5.24 -14.02
CA ILE A 94 1.58 5.24 -15.37
C ILE A 94 2.48 4.35 -16.23
N ALA A 95 1.90 3.36 -16.89
CA ALA A 95 2.61 2.46 -17.78
C ALA A 95 1.75 2.08 -18.99
N ILE A 96 2.37 1.78 -20.13
CA ILE A 96 1.66 1.38 -21.35
C ILE A 96 2.11 -0.01 -21.79
N LYS A 97 1.21 -0.77 -22.38
CA LYS A 97 1.52 -2.06 -23.02
C LYS A 97 1.29 -1.87 -24.51
N GLU A 98 2.31 -2.21 -25.30
CA GLU A 98 2.23 -2.21 -26.76
C GLU A 98 1.39 -3.38 -27.27
#